data_AF-F3FWW8-F1
#
_entry.id   AF-F3FWW8-F1
#
_cell.length_a   1.000
_cell.length_b   1.000
_cell.length_c   1.000
_cell.angle_alpha   90.00
_cell.angle_beta   90.00
_cell.angle_gamma   90.00
#
_symmetry.space_group_name_H-M   'P 1'
#
loop_
_entity.id
_entity.type
_entity.pdbx_description
1 polymer ?
#
loop_
_entity_poly.entity_id
_entity_poly.type
_entity_poly.pdbx_seq_one_letter_code
_entity_poly.pdbx_strand_id
1 'polypeptide(L)' 'GDKRLVAYLVAQPDMHLTAASLRTELAPQLAEYMLPSAFVILDALPLTPNRKLDRNALPAPQAEAFASREHVEPQGDTEL' A
#
# COMPACT_ATOMS: atom_id res chain seq x y z
N GLY A 1 -6.09 -15.01 8.73
CA GLY A 1 -5.42 -13.79 8.26
C GLY A 1 -6.47 -12.84 7.78
N ASP A 2 -6.49 -11.63 8.31
CA ASP A 2 -7.49 -10.62 7.94
C ASP A 2 -7.35 -10.25 6.47
N LYS A 3 -8.46 -10.28 5.72
CA LYS A 3 -8.48 -9.79 4.34
C LYS A 3 -8.35 -8.28 4.37
N ARG A 4 -7.32 -7.74 3.73
CA ARG A 4 -7.07 -6.31 3.63
C ARG A 4 -6.95 -5.90 2.16
N LEU A 5 -7.32 -4.67 1.87
CA LEU A 5 -7.13 -4.08 0.54
C LEU A 5 -5.68 -3.61 0.39
N VAL A 6 -5.07 -4.00 -0.73
CA VAL A 6 -3.72 -3.61 -1.17
C VAL A 6 -3.84 -3.03 -2.57
N ALA A 7 -3.31 -1.82 -2.76
CA ALA A 7 -3.25 -1.16 -4.05
C ALA A 7 -1.85 -1.35 -4.66
N TYR A 8 -1.79 -1.76 -5.93
CA TYR A 8 -0.55 -1.84 -6.71
C TYR A 8 -0.59 -0.76 -7.78
N LEU A 9 0.46 0.03 -7.87
CA LEU A 9 0.52 1.21 -8.72
C LEU A 9 1.91 1.34 -9.36
N VAL A 10 1.94 1.98 -10.52
CA VAL A 10 3.18 2.37 -11.21
C VAL A 10 3.23 3.89 -11.16
N ALA A 11 4.31 4.44 -10.60
CA ALA A 11 4.50 5.88 -10.56
C ALA A 11 4.84 6.39 -11.98
N GLN A 12 4.32 7.57 -12.32
CA GLN A 12 4.82 8.27 -13.50
C GLN A 12 6.27 8.70 -13.27
N PRO A 13 7.07 8.88 -14.34
CA PRO A 13 8.39 9.48 -14.23
C PRO A 13 8.33 10.78 -13.42
N ASP A 14 9.33 11.00 -12.56
CA ASP A 14 9.48 12.19 -11.70
C ASP A 14 8.41 12.36 -10.60
N MET A 15 7.55 11.36 -10.38
CA MET A 15 6.55 11.40 -9.31
C MET A 15 6.95 10.54 -8.11
N HIS A 16 7.18 11.19 -6.98
CA HIS A 16 7.42 10.53 -5.70
C HIS A 16 6.09 10.29 -4.98
N LEU A 17 5.66 9.04 -4.92
CA LEU A 17 4.46 8.63 -4.19
C LEU A 17 4.84 7.99 -2.86
N THR A 18 4.07 8.27 -1.82
CA THR A 18 4.19 7.59 -0.52
C THR A 18 2.84 6.99 -0.14
N ALA A 19 2.85 5.90 0.63
CA ALA A 19 1.60 5.30 1.12
C ALA A 19 0.76 6.30 1.92
N ALA A 20 1.40 7.15 2.72
CA ALA A 20 0.76 8.19 3.50
C ALA A 20 0.09 9.25 2.61
N SER A 21 0.79 9.78 1.60
CA SER A 21 0.22 10.80 0.71
C SER A 21 -0.97 10.23 -0.08
N LEU A 22 -0.84 9.02 -0.62
CA LEU A 22 -1.93 8.36 -1.37
C LEU A 22 -3.16 8.11 -0.49
N ARG A 23 -2.96 7.66 0.76
CA ARG A 23 -4.07 7.44 1.68
C ARG A 23 -4.79 8.74 2.02
N THR A 24 -4.07 9.81 2.28
CA THR A 24 -4.64 11.13 2.60
C THR A 24 -5.49 11.67 1.45
N GLU A 25 -5.01 11.54 0.20
CA GLU A 25 -5.75 12.00 -0.99
C GLU A 25 -7.01 11.17 -1.27
N LEU A 26 -6.97 9.85 -1.00
CA LEU A 26 -8.10 8.95 -1.25
C LEU A 26 -9.13 8.92 -0.12
N ALA A 27 -8.74 9.20 1.12
CA ALA A 27 -9.62 9.18 2.29
C ALA A 27 -10.90 10.02 2.16
N PRO A 28 -10.90 11.26 1.61
CA PRO A 28 -12.14 12.02 1.43
C PRO A 28 -13.03 11.51 0.28
N GLN A 29 -12.48 10.68 -0.63
CA GLN A 29 -13.17 10.21 -1.83
C GLN A 29 -13.74 8.80 -1.69
N LEU A 30 -13.24 8.02 -0.73
CA LEU A 30 -13.59 6.62 -0.53
C LEU A 30 -14.15 6.39 0.88
N ALA A 31 -15.11 5.47 0.99
CA ALA A 31 -15.52 4.96 2.29
C ALA A 31 -14.35 4.19 2.95
N GLU A 32 -14.34 4.15 4.28
CA GLU A 32 -13.22 3.57 5.06
C GLU A 32 -12.88 2.12 4.65
N TYR A 33 -13.90 1.30 4.39
CA TYR A 33 -13.73 -0.10 3.98
C TYR A 33 -13.22 -0.27 2.55
N MET A 34 -13.22 0.79 1.73
CA MET A 34 -12.65 0.80 0.37
C MET A 34 -11.24 1.39 0.34
N LEU A 35 -10.82 2.06 1.42
CA LEU A 35 -9.52 2.70 1.50
C LEU A 35 -8.42 1.65 1.65
N PRO A 36 -7.46 1.54 0.72
CA PRO A 36 -6.39 0.57 0.82
C PRO A 36 -5.56 0.76 2.09
N SER A 37 -5.19 -0.36 2.71
CA SER A 37 -4.32 -0.36 3.89
C SER A 37 -2.84 -0.30 3.51
N ALA A 38 -2.50 -0.75 2.29
CA ALA A 38 -1.16 -0.71 1.74
C ALA A 38 -1.16 -0.29 0.27
N PHE A 39 -0.08 0.37 -0.14
CA PHE A 39 0.18 0.90 -1.47
C PHE A 39 1.58 0.45 -1.90
N VAL A 40 1.64 -0.48 -2.85
CA VAL A 40 2.88 -1.03 -3.38
C VAL A 40 3.19 -0.37 -4.72
N ILE A 41 4.30 0.37 -4.77
CA ILE A 41 4.78 1.02 -5.99
C ILE A 41 5.69 0.04 -6.72
N LEU A 42 5.41 -0.18 -8.00
CA LEU A 42 6.16 -1.06 -8.89
C LEU A 42 6.71 -0.27 -10.07
N ASP A 43 7.84 -0.72 -10.61
CA ASP A 43 8.36 -0.19 -11.88
C ASP A 43 7.43 -0.54 -13.05
N ALA A 44 6.82 -1.72 -13.00
CA ALA A 44 5.82 -2.18 -13.96
C ALA A 44 4.88 -3.22 -13.33
N LEU A 45 3.65 -3.30 -13.84
CA LEU A 45 2.74 -4.38 -13.46
C LEU A 45 3.22 -5.72 -14.03
N PRO A 46 3.26 -6.80 -13.24
CA PRO A 46 3.62 -8.11 -13.75
C PRO A 46 2.54 -8.61 -14.71
N LEU A 47 2.95 -9.02 -15.91
CA LEU A 47 2.04 -9.52 -16.94
C LEU A 47 2.37 -10.98 -17.26
N THR A 48 1.34 -11.77 -17.47
CA THR A 48 1.41 -13.10 -18.09
C THR A 48 1.91 -12.98 -19.54
N PRO A 49 2.36 -14.09 -20.18
CA PRO A 49 2.72 -14.09 -21.60
C PRO A 49 1.60 -13.58 -22.52
N ASN A 50 0.34 -13.73 -22.10
CA ASN A 50 -0.84 -13.24 -22.82
C ASN A 50 -1.19 -11.77 -22.49
N ARG A 51 -0.25 -11.01 -21.90
CA ARG A 51 -0.38 -9.58 -21.54
C ARG A 51 -1.49 -9.24 -20.53
N LYS A 52 -2.00 -10.23 -19.79
CA LYS A 52 -2.92 -10.03 -18.66
C LYS A 52 -2.15 -9.85 -17.36
N LEU A 53 -2.69 -9.10 -16.40
CA LEU A 53 -2.12 -8.98 -15.05
C LEU A 53 -1.91 -10.35 -14.42
N ASP A 54 -0.68 -10.64 -14.01
CA ASP A 54 -0.34 -11.82 -13.22
C ASP A 54 -0.43 -11.50 -11.73
N ARG A 55 -1.58 -11.84 -11.13
CA ARG A 55 -1.84 -11.57 -9.71
C ARG A 55 -1.00 -12.43 -8.76
N ASN A 56 -0.48 -13.56 -9.22
CA ASN A 56 0.36 -14.45 -8.41
C ASN A 56 1.80 -13.93 -8.32
N ALA A 57 2.23 -13.13 -9.30
CA ALA A 57 3.52 -12.48 -9.33
C ALA A 57 3.54 -11.12 -8.62
N LEU A 58 2.41 -10.66 -8.06
CA LEU A 58 2.37 -9.44 -7.27
C LEU A 58 3.13 -9.65 -5.94
N PRO A 59 4.12 -8.80 -5.61
CA PRO A 59 4.87 -8.95 -4.38
C PRO A 59 4.00 -8.64 -3.16
N ALA A 60 4.27 -9.29 -2.04
CA ALA A 60 3.61 -8.94 -0.79
C ALA A 60 4.00 -7.51 -0.34
N PRO A 61 3.07 -6.72 0.24
CA PRO A 61 3.39 -5.39 0.75
C PRO A 61 4.41 -5.48 1.89
N GLN A 62 5.48 -4.69 1.78
CA GLN A 62 6.48 -4.50 2.82
C GLN A 62 6.06 -3.40 3.79
N ALA A 63 6.83 -3.17 4.86
CA ALA A 63 6.48 -2.20 5.90
C ALA A 63 6.23 -0.79 5.34
N GLU A 64 7.02 -0.38 4.34
CA GLU A 64 6.97 0.93 3.70
C GLU A 64 5.71 1.13 2.85
N ALA A 65 5.06 0.04 2.45
CA ALA A 65 3.81 0.08 1.69
C ALA A 65 2.62 0.46 2.56
N PHE A 66 2.70 0.32 3.88
CA PHE A 66 1.59 0.65 4.77
C PHE A 66 1.58 2.14 5.09
N ALA A 67 0.40 2.75 4.98
CA ALA A 67 0.21 4.15 5.37
C ALA A 67 0.11 4.34 6.90
N SER A 68 0.11 3.24 7.66
CA SER A 68 0.00 3.23 9.11
C SER A 68 1.37 3.44 9.75
N ARG A 69 1.58 4.70 10.18
CA ARG A 69 2.53 5.23 11.17
C ARG A 69 4.00 4.83 10.96
N GLU A 70 4.91 5.76 11.23
CA GLU A 70 6.20 5.39 11.79
C GLU A 70 6.04 4.14 12.65
N HIS A 71 6.99 3.21 12.57
CA HIS A 71 7.24 2.34 13.69
C HIS A 71 7.58 3.23 14.90
N VAL A 72 6.57 3.80 15.54
CA VAL A 72 6.68 4.28 16.90
C VAL A 72 6.71 2.97 17.66
N GLU A 73 7.92 2.51 17.97
CA GLU A 73 8.11 1.55 19.05
C GLU A 73 7.17 1.97 20.19
N PRO A 74 6.44 1.04 20.82
CA PRO A 74 5.56 1.41 21.92
C PRO A 74 6.37 2.15 22.99
N GLN A 75 6.32 3.48 23.00
CA GLN A 75 6.78 4.30 24.11
C GLN A 75 5.65 4.31 25.13
N GLY A 76 5.56 3.18 25.83
CA GLY A 76 4.75 3.03 27.01
C GLY A 76 5.42 1.94 27.82
N ASP A 77 6.15 2.36 28.86
CA ASP A 77 6.41 1.47 29.97
C ASP A 77 5.07 0.88 30.38
N THR A 78 5.06 -0.44 30.54
CA THR A 78 3.93 -1.14 31.12
C THR A 78 3.72 -0.58 32.53
N GLU A 79 2.79 0.34 32.70
CA GLU A 79 2.22 0.61 34.02
C GLU A 79 0.92 -0.18 34.15
N LEU A 80 1.10 -1.34 34.79
CA LEU A 80 0.19 -2.14 35.62
C LEU A 80 -1.31 -1.85 35.53
#